data_AF-A0A0Q5R6L7-F1
#
_entry.id   AF-A0A0Q5R6L7-F1
#
_cell.length_a   1.000
_cell.length_b   1.000
_cell.length_c   1.000
_cell.angle_alpha   90.00
_cell.angle_beta   90.00
_cell.angle_gamma   90.00
#
_symmetry.space_group_name_H-M   'P 1'
#
loop_
_entity.id
_entity.type
_entity.pdbx_description
1 polymer ?
#
loop_
_entity_poly.entity_id
_entity_poly.type
_entity_poly.pdbx_seq_one_letter_code
_entity_poly.pdbx_strand_id
1 'polypeptide(L)'
;MGAAAAVALGVGLAAGIPAATASAAPAQCTPQGRAAAVAQAAPAIAGVLARHPDLATELAHVRTVPKDQRRTEIRAFRKTHREEFKELRQARMPIRDHHRECHPKR
;
A
#
# COMPACT_ATOMS: atom_id res chain seq x y z
N MET A 1 7.47 47.17 -4.01
CA MET A 1 8.36 46.42 -4.92
C MET A 1 9.74 46.31 -4.29
N GLY A 2 10.33 45.11 -4.28
CA GLY A 2 11.78 44.90 -4.09
C GLY A 2 12.25 44.66 -2.66
N ALA A 3 12.58 43.41 -2.33
CA ALA A 3 13.53 43.03 -1.29
C ALA A 3 14.15 41.68 -1.67
N ALA A 4 15.41 41.51 -1.30
CA ALA A 4 16.42 40.74 -2.00
C ALA A 4 16.54 39.26 -1.56
N ALA A 5 17.13 38.49 -2.48
CA ALA A 5 18.06 37.36 -2.32
C ALA A 5 17.99 36.49 -1.04
N ALA A 6 17.69 35.21 -1.27
CA ALA A 6 18.36 34.12 -0.56
C ALA A 6 18.76 33.05 -1.57
N VAL A 7 20.04 33.07 -1.94
CA VAL A 7 20.71 32.00 -2.70
C VAL A 7 20.90 30.83 -1.75
N ALA A 8 20.17 29.73 -1.97
CA ALA A 8 20.48 28.44 -1.37
C ALA A 8 21.15 27.57 -2.43
N LEU A 9 22.46 27.71 -2.55
CA LEU A 9 23.32 26.75 -3.25
C LEU A 9 23.37 25.46 -2.43
N GLY A 10 22.45 24.55 -2.70
CA GLY A 10 22.58 23.15 -2.31
C GLY A 10 23.49 22.44 -3.30
N VAL A 11 24.79 22.35 -2.98
CA VAL A 11 25.71 21.43 -3.66
C VAL A 11 25.37 20.01 -3.19
N GLY A 12 24.70 19.25 -4.05
CA GLY A 12 24.52 17.81 -3.95
C GLY A 12 24.75 17.20 -5.33
N LEU A 13 25.86 16.49 -5.49
CA LEU A 13 26.29 15.86 -6.74
C LEU A 13 25.27 14.84 -7.26
N ALA A 14 24.91 15.02 -8.53
CA ALA A 14 24.47 14.06 -9.55
C ALA A 14 23.98 12.66 -9.13
N ALA A 15 22.66 12.44 -9.27
CA ALA A 15 22.10 11.27 -9.97
C ALA A 15 20.64 11.56 -10.37
N GLY A 16 20.40 11.81 -11.66
CA GLY A 16 19.06 11.77 -12.28
C GLY A 16 18.16 12.99 -12.04
N ILE A 17 17.92 13.77 -13.10
CA ILE A 17 16.89 14.80 -13.13
C ILE A 17 15.51 14.14 -13.15
N PRO A 18 14.55 14.43 -12.24
CA PRO A 18 13.17 14.52 -12.64
C PRO A 18 12.89 15.98 -12.96
N ALA A 19 12.72 16.28 -14.24
CA ALA A 19 12.17 17.55 -14.65
C ALA A 19 10.78 17.63 -14.05
N ALA A 20 10.57 18.58 -13.14
CA ALA A 20 9.26 18.85 -12.58
C ALA A 20 8.37 19.44 -13.68
N THR A 21 7.64 18.58 -14.39
CA THR A 21 6.65 18.97 -15.38
C THR A 21 5.26 18.62 -14.90
N ALA A 22 4.49 19.66 -14.57
CA ALA A 22 3.03 19.66 -14.38
C ALA A 22 2.49 18.77 -13.25
N SER A 23 1.34 19.14 -12.69
CA SER A 23 0.60 18.34 -11.71
C SER A 23 0.05 17.04 -12.31
N ALA A 24 0.94 16.14 -12.72
CA ALA A 24 0.65 14.73 -12.91
C ALA A 24 0.65 14.06 -11.54
N ALA A 25 -0.19 13.05 -11.33
CA ALA A 25 -0.08 12.21 -10.14
C ALA A 25 1.39 11.80 -9.94
N PRO A 26 1.89 11.72 -8.70
CA PRO A 26 3.27 11.31 -8.43
C PRO A 26 3.62 10.09 -9.29
N ALA A 27 4.82 10.00 -9.87
CA ALA A 27 5.16 8.94 -10.84
C ALA A 27 4.85 7.51 -10.35
N GLN A 28 4.81 7.33 -9.02
CA GLN A 28 4.40 6.10 -8.35
C GLN A 28 2.90 5.78 -8.45
N CYS A 29 2.01 6.71 -8.77
CA CYS A 29 0.55 6.57 -8.82
C CYS A 29 0.04 6.00 -10.15
N THR A 30 0.75 5.01 -10.66
CA THR A 30 0.47 4.26 -11.88
C THR A 30 0.13 2.80 -11.55
N PRO A 31 -0.48 2.04 -12.47
CA PRO A 31 -0.67 0.60 -12.29
C PRO A 31 0.64 -0.14 -11.97
N GLN A 32 1.76 0.30 -12.54
CA GLN A 32 3.10 -0.24 -12.31
C GLN A 32 3.57 0.04 -10.87
N GLY A 33 3.38 1.26 -10.37
CA GLY A 33 3.72 1.57 -8.98
C GLY A 33 2.87 0.79 -7.98
N ARG A 34 1.58 0.56 -8.29
CA ARG A 34 0.73 -0.35 -7.50
C ARG A 34 1.27 -1.78 -7.51
N ALA A 35 1.69 -2.29 -8.67
CA ALA A 35 2.26 -3.63 -8.79
C ALA A 35 3.56 -3.76 -7.98
N ALA A 36 4.40 -2.73 -7.98
CA ALA A 36 5.60 -2.68 -7.15
C ALA A 36 5.28 -2.71 -5.65
N ALA A 37 4.28 -1.93 -5.19
CA ALA A 37 3.84 -1.96 -3.80
C ALA A 37 3.28 -3.33 -3.38
N VAL A 38 2.57 -4.02 -4.29
CA VAL A 38 2.12 -5.40 -4.08
C VAL A 38 3.31 -6.36 -3.99
N ALA A 39 4.29 -6.26 -4.88
CA ALA A 39 5.49 -7.08 -4.86
C ALA A 39 6.30 -6.90 -3.57
N GLN A 40 6.41 -5.67 -3.07
CA GLN A 40 7.04 -5.36 -1.78
C GLN A 40 6.30 -5.98 -0.59
N ALA A 41 4.96 -5.98 -0.61
CA ALA A 41 4.14 -6.56 0.46
C ALA A 41 4.04 -8.09 0.40
N ALA A 42 4.20 -8.69 -0.79
CA ALA A 42 4.01 -10.11 -1.04
C ALA A 42 4.77 -11.04 -0.07
N PRO A 43 6.08 -10.89 0.20
CA PRO A 43 6.80 -11.78 1.11
C PRO A 43 6.28 -11.70 2.56
N ALA A 44 5.95 -10.50 3.03
CA ALA A 44 5.39 -10.32 4.37
C ALA A 44 3.99 -10.96 4.47
N ILE A 45 3.15 -10.81 3.44
CA ILE A 45 1.83 -11.45 3.38
C ILE A 45 2.00 -12.98 3.38
N ALA A 46 2.90 -13.52 2.57
CA ALA A 46 3.17 -14.96 2.54
C ALA A 46 3.60 -15.48 3.92
N GLY A 47 4.48 -14.75 4.62
CA GLY A 47 4.91 -15.09 5.98
C GLY A 47 3.79 -15.04 7.03
N VAL A 48 2.80 -14.15 6.87
CA VAL A 48 1.59 -14.14 7.71
C VAL A 48 0.73 -15.37 7.41
N LEU A 49 0.48 -15.69 6.14
CA LEU A 49 -0.36 -16.83 5.76
C LEU A 49 0.26 -18.18 6.13
N ALA A 50 1.59 -18.29 6.12
CA ALA A 50 2.30 -19.49 6.56
C ALA A 50 2.18 -19.72 8.08
N ARG A 51 2.10 -18.64 8.87
CA ARG A 51 1.94 -18.71 10.34
C ARG A 51 0.48 -18.87 10.76
N HIS A 52 -0.46 -18.43 9.92
CA HIS A 52 -1.90 -18.45 10.15
C HIS A 52 -2.63 -19.25 9.04
N PRO A 53 -2.56 -20.60 9.07
CA PRO A 53 -3.16 -21.45 8.03
C PRO A 53 -4.70 -21.40 8.01
N ASP A 54 -5.31 -21.06 9.15
CA ASP A 54 -6.73 -20.76 9.29
C ASP A 54 -7.13 -19.50 8.51
N LEU A 55 -6.34 -18.42 8.62
CA LEU A 55 -6.52 -17.21 7.80
C LEU A 55 -6.34 -17.51 6.30
N ALA A 56 -5.38 -18.36 5.93
CA ALA A 56 -5.20 -18.78 4.54
C ALA A 56 -6.42 -19.56 4.02
N THR A 57 -6.95 -20.47 4.85
CA THR A 57 -8.16 -21.26 4.54
C THR A 57 -9.38 -20.38 4.39
N GLU A 58 -9.60 -19.44 5.31
CA GLU A 58 -10.69 -18.47 5.23
C GLU A 58 -10.58 -17.63 3.95
N LEU A 59 -9.39 -17.10 3.64
CA LEU A 59 -9.21 -16.31 2.42
C LEU A 59 -9.43 -17.13 1.14
N ALA A 60 -9.15 -18.43 1.16
CA ALA A 60 -9.48 -19.34 0.08
C ALA A 60 -10.99 -19.58 -0.01
N HIS A 61 -11.67 -19.82 1.11
CA HIS A 61 -13.12 -19.97 1.20
C HIS A 61 -13.85 -18.71 0.71
N VAL A 62 -13.45 -17.54 1.18
CA VAL A 62 -14.03 -16.24 0.77
C VAL A 62 -13.89 -16.00 -0.74
N ARG A 63 -12.92 -16.62 -1.42
CA ARG A 63 -12.82 -16.51 -2.89
C ARG A 63 -13.89 -17.31 -3.62
N THR A 64 -14.43 -18.37 -3.02
CA THR A 64 -15.45 -19.24 -3.62
C THR A 64 -16.87 -18.71 -3.43
N VAL A 65 -17.13 -17.92 -2.37
CA VAL A 65 -18.46 -17.34 -2.11
C VAL A 65 -18.76 -16.10 -3.00
N PRO A 66 -20.06 -15.78 -3.22
CA PRO A 66 -20.49 -14.59 -3.97
C PRO A 66 -19.90 -13.29 -3.41
N LYS A 67 -19.56 -12.33 -4.28
CA LYS A 67 -18.90 -11.06 -3.90
C LYS A 67 -19.62 -10.34 -2.76
N ASP A 68 -20.94 -10.36 -2.77
CA ASP A 68 -21.80 -9.69 -1.79
C ASP A 68 -21.68 -10.32 -0.40
N GLN A 69 -21.37 -11.62 -0.33
CA GLN A 69 -21.19 -12.37 0.91
C GLN A 69 -19.76 -12.29 1.47
N ARG A 70 -18.74 -12.11 0.61
CA ARG A 70 -17.32 -12.07 1.03
C ARG A 70 -17.03 -11.15 2.19
N ARG A 71 -17.66 -9.96 2.18
CA ARG A 71 -17.45 -8.97 3.25
C ARG A 71 -18.09 -9.42 4.56
N THR A 72 -19.17 -10.19 4.52
CA THR A 72 -19.80 -10.78 5.71
C THR A 72 -18.92 -11.86 6.32
N GLU A 73 -18.45 -12.81 5.52
CA GLU A 73 -17.54 -13.88 5.97
C GLU A 73 -16.26 -13.31 6.61
N ILE A 74 -15.56 -12.43 5.90
CA ILE A 74 -14.36 -11.75 6.43
C ILE A 74 -14.66 -11.03 7.76
N ARG A 75 -15.82 -10.38 7.89
CA ARG A 75 -16.19 -9.69 9.13
C ARG A 75 -16.47 -10.67 10.26
N ALA A 76 -17.11 -11.80 9.97
CA ALA A 76 -17.38 -12.84 10.94
C ALA A 76 -16.05 -13.43 11.46
N PHE A 77 -15.18 -13.87 10.55
CA PHE A 77 -13.85 -14.39 10.88
C PHE A 77 -13.03 -13.38 11.69
N ARG A 78 -13.00 -12.10 11.30
CA ARG A 78 -12.25 -11.06 12.03
C ARG A 78 -12.68 -10.87 13.49
N LYS A 79 -13.91 -11.21 13.87
CA LYS A 79 -14.36 -11.05 15.26
C LYS A 79 -13.60 -11.97 16.21
N THR A 80 -13.28 -13.18 15.77
CA THR A 80 -12.54 -14.18 16.54
C THR A 80 -11.05 -14.17 16.23
N HIS A 81 -10.65 -13.70 15.04
CA HIS A 81 -9.27 -13.70 14.55
C HIS A 81 -8.66 -12.29 14.47
N ARG A 82 -8.66 -11.56 15.60
CA ARG A 82 -8.26 -10.14 15.59
C ARG A 82 -6.77 -9.93 15.34
N GLU A 83 -5.92 -10.82 15.83
CA GLU A 83 -4.46 -10.66 15.75
C GLU A 83 -3.96 -10.99 14.33
N GLU A 84 -4.51 -12.02 13.70
CA GLU A 84 -4.23 -12.43 12.32
C GLU A 84 -4.54 -11.27 11.36
N PHE A 85 -5.65 -10.57 11.55
CA PHE A 85 -5.97 -9.38 10.76
C PHE A 85 -5.11 -8.16 11.10
N LYS A 86 -4.57 -8.05 12.30
CA LYS A 86 -3.62 -6.99 12.67
C LYS A 86 -2.30 -7.24 11.95
N GLU A 87 -1.78 -8.46 12.00
CA GLU A 87 -0.58 -8.86 11.26
C GLU A 87 -0.75 -8.72 9.75
N LEU A 88 -1.86 -9.21 9.19
CA LEU A 88 -2.16 -9.06 7.76
C LEU A 88 -2.23 -7.59 7.34
N ARG A 89 -2.73 -6.72 8.21
CA ARG A 89 -2.78 -5.27 7.96
C ARG A 89 -1.37 -4.67 7.97
N GLN A 90 -0.49 -5.11 8.86
CA GLN A 90 0.90 -4.69 8.88
C GLN A 90 1.67 -5.19 7.65
N ALA A 91 1.44 -6.44 7.24
CA ALA A 91 2.04 -6.99 6.02
C ALA A 91 1.58 -6.24 4.74
N ARG A 92 0.36 -5.68 4.74
CA ARG A 92 -0.19 -4.89 3.63
C ARG A 92 0.17 -3.41 3.67
N MET A 93 1.03 -2.97 4.59
CA MET A 93 1.41 -1.56 4.73
C MET A 93 1.88 -0.91 3.42
N PRO A 94 2.80 -1.52 2.62
CA PRO A 94 3.28 -0.88 1.39
C PRO A 94 2.16 -0.55 0.41
N ILE A 95 1.17 -1.44 0.28
CA ILE A 95 0.00 -1.23 -0.58
C ILE A 95 -0.87 -0.09 -0.04
N ARG A 96 -1.04 -0.02 1.29
CA ARG A 96 -1.86 1.01 1.94
C ARG A 96 -1.20 2.38 1.86
N ASP A 97 0.10 2.44 2.02
CA ASP A 97 0.87 3.68 1.95
C ASP A 97 0.88 4.21 0.51
N HIS A 98 1.11 3.34 -0.49
CA HIS A 98 0.90 3.68 -1.90
C HIS A 98 -0.53 4.22 -2.17
N HIS A 99 -1.57 3.58 -1.64
CA HIS A 99 -2.93 4.10 -1.78
C HIS A 99 -3.12 5.46 -1.11
N ARG A 100 -2.54 5.70 0.07
CA ARG A 100 -2.65 6.98 0.79
C ARG A 100 -1.94 8.11 0.05
N GLU A 101 -0.79 7.82 -0.54
CA GLU A 101 -0.03 8.77 -1.35
C GLU A 101 -0.77 9.16 -2.64
N CYS A 102 -1.45 8.19 -3.27
CA CYS A 102 -2.12 8.40 -4.56
C CYS A 102 -3.59 8.82 -4.46
N HIS A 103 -4.24 8.52 -3.33
CA HIS A 103 -5.62 8.91 -3.03
C HIS A 103 -5.70 9.51 -1.62
N PRO A 104 -5.08 10.68 -1.38
CA PRO A 104 -5.21 11.37 -0.11
C PRO A 104 -6.68 11.73 0.12
N LYS A 105 -7.18 11.46 1.33
CA LYS A 105 -8.51 11.96 1.72
C LYS A 105 -8.43 13.49 1.73
N ARG A 106 -9.26 14.13 0.91
CA ARG A 106 -9.50 15.58 0.97
C ARG A 106 -10.13 15.96 2.30
#